data_AF-A0A1X2G790-F1
#
_entry.id   AF-A0A1X2G790-F1
#
_cell.length_a   1.000
_cell.length_b   1.000
_cell.length_c   1.000
_cell.angle_alpha   90.00
_cell.angle_beta   90.00
_cell.angle_gamma   90.00
#
_symmetry.space_group_name_H-M   'P 1'
#
loop_
_entity.id
_entity.type
_entity.pdbx_description
1 polymer ?
#
loop_
_entity_poly.entity_id
_entity_poly.type
_entity_poly.pdbx_seq_one_letter_code
_entity_poly.pdbx_strand_id
1 'polypeptide(L)'
;DELITRSATSWKEYGERNNKYFYNLVKARNNQTTIKTLQDTDKKESVNKNEDLMRVGRNLYMKLYSSDPVDTNAITELLDNIPDQNKLPTEEAKLL
;
A
#
# COMPACT_ATOMS: atom_id res chain seq x y z
N ASP A 1 26.43 -17.14 -4.76
CA ASP A 1 26.62 -18.51 -4.22
C ASP A 1 27.96 -18.83 -3.60
N GLU A 2 29.07 -18.17 -3.98
CA GLU A 2 30.41 -18.44 -3.40
C GLU A 2 30.56 -18.10 -1.90
N LEU A 3 29.84 -17.08 -1.43
CA LEU A 3 29.88 -16.66 -0.02
C LEU A 3 29.27 -17.69 0.94
N ILE A 4 28.22 -18.38 0.48
CA ILE A 4 27.48 -19.37 1.26
C ILE A 4 28.34 -20.61 1.49
N THR A 5 29.02 -21.09 0.45
CA THR A 5 29.93 -22.24 0.52
C THR A 5 31.11 -21.99 1.45
N ARG A 6 31.72 -20.79 1.37
CA ARG A 6 32.83 -20.42 2.27
C ARG A 6 32.38 -20.33 3.73
N SER A 7 31.19 -19.78 4.00
CA SER A 7 30.64 -19.73 5.37
C SER A 7 30.33 -21.11 5.95
N ALA A 8 29.88 -22.06 5.12
CA ALA A 8 29.59 -23.42 5.55
C ALA A 8 30.87 -24.19 5.94
N THR A 9 31.95 -24.05 5.17
CA THR A 9 33.25 -24.68 5.47
C THR A 9 33.84 -24.14 6.77
N SER A 10 33.87 -22.81 6.95
CA SER A 10 34.42 -22.20 8.16
C SER A 10 33.60 -22.53 9.42
N TRP A 11 32.27 -22.69 9.31
CA TRP A 11 31.41 -23.10 10.43
C TRP A 11 31.70 -24.54 10.88
N LYS A 12 31.89 -25.44 9.92
CA LYS A 12 32.20 -26.86 10.16
C LYS A 12 33.57 -27.06 10.80
N GLU A 13 34.55 -26.22 10.45
CA GLU A 13 35.94 -26.35 10.92
C GLU A 13 36.25 -25.64 12.24
N TYR A 14 35.63 -24.47 12.51
CA TYR A 14 36.00 -23.62 13.66
C TYR A 14 34.86 -23.34 14.63
N GLY A 15 33.66 -23.88 14.38
CA GLY A 15 32.45 -23.54 15.12
C GLY A 15 31.90 -22.15 14.77
N GLU A 16 30.79 -21.76 15.41
CA GLU A 16 30.10 -20.50 15.11
C GLU A 16 30.87 -19.29 15.63
N ARG A 17 31.65 -18.63 14.76
CA ARG A 17 32.40 -17.40 15.10
C ARG A 17 31.89 -16.12 14.44
N ASN A 18 31.01 -16.20 13.44
CA ASN A 18 30.67 -15.04 12.60
C ASN A 18 29.24 -14.49 12.77
N ASN A 19 28.68 -14.54 13.98
CA ASN A 19 27.34 -14.01 14.27
C ASN A 19 27.26 -12.49 13.98
N LYS A 20 28.34 -11.74 14.22
CA LYS A 20 28.38 -10.28 13.98
C LYS A 20 28.20 -9.90 12.50
N TYR A 21 28.80 -10.63 11.56
CA TYR A 21 28.65 -10.35 10.14
C TYR A 21 27.21 -10.57 9.68
N PHE A 22 26.62 -11.73 9.99
CA PHE A 22 25.24 -12.04 9.62
C PHE A 22 24.24 -11.10 10.31
N TYR A 23 24.44 -10.79 11.59
CA TYR A 23 23.65 -9.79 12.30
C TYR A 23 23.75 -8.41 11.63
N ASN A 24 24.95 -7.95 11.28
CA ASN A 24 25.15 -6.68 10.59
C ASN A 24 24.51 -6.68 9.20
N LEU A 25 24.58 -7.79 8.47
CA LEU A 25 23.95 -7.98 7.18
C LEU A 25 22.41 -7.86 7.30
N VAL A 26 21.81 -8.56 8.26
CA VAL A 26 20.37 -8.50 8.54
C VAL A 26 19.97 -7.10 9.00
N LYS A 27 20.74 -6.47 9.88
CA LYS A 27 20.51 -5.10 10.35
C LYS A 27 20.60 -4.08 9.22
N ALA A 28 21.59 -4.22 8.33
CA ALA A 28 21.74 -3.36 7.15
C ALA A 28 20.54 -3.54 6.20
N ARG A 29 20.15 -4.79 5.93
CA ARG A 29 18.97 -5.10 5.12
C ARG A 29 17.70 -4.52 5.72
N ASN A 30 17.44 -4.75 7.01
CA ASN A 30 16.28 -4.20 7.70
C ASN A 30 16.25 -2.68 7.62
N ASN A 31 17.39 -2.01 7.81
CA ASN A 31 17.47 -0.55 7.67
C ASN A 31 17.14 -0.05 6.27
N GLN A 32 17.47 -0.81 5.22
CA GLN A 32 17.22 -0.44 3.83
C GLN A 32 15.79 -0.77 3.37
N THR A 33 15.18 -1.84 3.91
CA THR A 33 13.84 -2.27 3.53
C THR A 33 12.73 -1.68 4.40
N THR A 34 13.08 -1.02 5.51
CA THR A 34 12.09 -0.43 6.42
C THR A 34 11.92 1.06 6.15
N ILE A 35 10.68 1.47 5.90
CA ILE A 35 10.30 2.88 5.83
C ILE A 35 10.36 3.45 7.25
N LYS A 36 11.29 4.38 7.50
CA LYS A 36 11.49 5.02 8.81
C LYS A 36 10.84 6.39 8.94
N THR A 37 10.53 7.00 7.81
CA THR A 37 9.98 8.35 7.74
C THR A 37 9.00 8.43 6.57
N LEU A 38 7.88 9.10 6.78
CA LEU A 38 6.91 9.44 5.73
C LEU A 38 6.57 10.92 5.81
N GLN A 39 6.25 11.51 4.67
CA GLN A 39 5.74 12.86 4.60
C GLN A 39 4.21 12.82 4.65
N ASP A 40 3.63 13.48 5.65
CA ASP A 40 2.20 13.70 5.75
C ASP A 40 1.82 14.83 4.79
N THR A 41 1.12 14.49 3.70
CA THR A 41 0.68 15.46 2.69
C THR A 41 -0.36 16.44 3.20
N ASP A 42 -1.15 16.06 4.20
CA ASP A 42 -2.23 16.89 4.73
C ASP A 42 -1.67 17.94 5.72
N LYS A 43 -0.74 17.50 6.58
CA LYS A 43 -0.11 18.38 7.59
C LYS A 43 1.18 19.05 7.12
N LYS A 44 1.74 18.63 5.98
CA LYS A 44 3.05 19.06 5.45
C LYS A 44 4.20 18.83 6.45
N GLU A 45 4.11 17.77 7.25
CA GLU A 45 5.10 17.41 8.27
C GLU A 45 5.71 16.04 7.98
N SER A 46 6.97 15.83 8.41
CA SER A 46 7.62 14.52 8.35
C SER A 46 7.35 13.76 9.65
N VAL A 47 6.81 12.55 9.53
CA VAL A 47 6.55 11.67 10.67
C VAL A 47 7.55 10.51 10.71
N ASN A 48 7.92 10.07 11.91
CA ASN A 48 8.90 8.98 12.13
C ASN A 48 8.46 7.93 13.17
N LYS A 49 7.35 8.16 13.87
CA LYS A 49 6.79 7.20 14.83
C LYS A 49 5.97 6.17 14.09
N ASN A 50 6.04 4.91 14.52
CA ASN A 50 5.36 3.81 13.85
C ASN A 50 3.84 4.02 13.69
N GLU A 51 3.17 4.50 14.75
CA GLU A 51 1.74 4.80 14.72
C GLU A 51 1.38 5.87 13.68
N ASP A 52 2.23 6.91 13.57
CA ASP A 52 2.07 7.97 12.59
C ASP A 52 2.33 7.47 11.16
N LEU A 53 3.36 6.64 10.95
CA LEU A 53 3.67 6.02 9.66
C LEU A 53 2.50 5.18 9.14
N MET A 54 1.93 4.34 10.02
CA MET A 54 0.78 3.49 9.68
C MET A 54 -0.47 4.33 9.38
N ARG A 55 -0.72 5.38 10.16
CA ARG A 55 -1.85 6.30 9.92
C ARG A 55 -1.71 7.02 8.58
N VAL A 56 -0.55 7.62 8.31
CA VAL A 56 -0.29 8.35 7.05
C VAL A 56 -0.39 7.40 5.86
N GLY A 57 0.19 6.20 5.94
CA GLY A 57 0.09 5.18 4.89
C GLY A 57 -1.37 4.77 4.63
N ARG A 58 -2.15 4.50 5.67
CA ARG A 58 -3.58 4.17 5.53
C ARG A 58 -4.35 5.30 4.86
N ASN A 59 -4.17 6.53 5.31
CA ASN A 59 -4.90 7.69 4.78
C ASN A 59 -4.59 7.91 3.30
N LEU A 60 -3.32 7.78 2.91
CA LEU A 60 -2.89 7.89 1.52
C LEU A 60 -3.63 6.89 0.63
N TYR A 61 -3.63 5.61 1.02
CA TYR A 61 -4.29 4.58 0.22
C TYR A 61 -5.82 4.68 0.26
N MET A 62 -6.41 5.09 1.40
CA MET A 62 -7.85 5.36 1.45
C MET A 62 -8.25 6.46 0.47
N LYS A 63 -7.45 7.52 0.35
CA LYS A 63 -7.69 8.61 -0.59
C LYS A 63 -7.42 8.22 -2.05
N LEU A 64 -6.40 7.40 -2.29
CA LEU A 64 -6.07 6.95 -3.66
C LEU A 64 -7.15 6.05 -4.24
N TYR A 65 -7.77 5.22 -3.39
CA TYR A 65 -8.81 4.27 -3.78
C TYR A 65 -10.22 4.70 -3.38
N SER A 66 -10.40 5.92 -2.87
CA SER A 66 -11.74 6.47 -2.66
C SER A 66 -12.36 6.81 -4.00
N SER A 67 -13.65 6.50 -4.18
CA SER A 67 -14.39 6.92 -5.35
C SER A 67 -14.35 8.44 -5.51
N ASP A 68 -14.20 8.89 -6.75
CA ASP A 68 -14.27 10.31 -7.05
C ASP A 68 -15.65 10.85 -6.63
N PRO A 69 -15.70 12.07 -6.07
CA PRO A 69 -16.97 12.69 -5.74
C PRO A 69 -17.75 12.93 -7.04
N VAL A 70 -18.94 12.33 -7.12
CA VAL A 70 -19.82 12.46 -8.28
C VAL A 70 -20.93 13.45 -7.95
N ASP A 71 -21.20 14.37 -8.86
CA ASP A 71 -22.34 15.28 -8.74
C ASP A 71 -23.64 14.52 -9.05
N THR A 72 -24.34 14.14 -7.98
CA THR A 72 -25.62 13.44 -8.08
C THR A 72 -26.70 14.29 -8.73
N ASN A 73 -26.63 15.62 -8.63
CA ASN A 73 -27.62 16.50 -9.24
C ASN A 73 -27.42 16.54 -10.75
N ALA A 74 -26.18 16.65 -11.22
CA ALA A 74 -25.86 16.59 -12.64
C ALA A 74 -26.24 15.22 -13.26
N ILE A 75 -26.04 14.12 -12.52
CA ILE A 75 -26.52 12.79 -12.95
C ILE A 75 -28.04 12.79 -13.06
N THR A 76 -28.75 13.29 -12.04
CA THR A 76 -30.22 13.27 -12.03
C THR A 76 -30.78 14.12 -13.16
N GLU A 77 -30.23 15.31 -13.40
CA GLU A 77 -30.60 16.18 -14.52
C GLU A 77 -30.34 15.51 -15.87
N LEU A 78 -29.20 14.81 -16.03
CA LEU A 78 -28.91 14.04 -17.24
C LEU A 78 -29.95 12.93 -17.44
N LEU A 79 -30.28 12.18 -16.38
CA LEU A 79 -31.23 11.06 -16.42
C LEU A 79 -32.66 11.53 -16.70
N ASP A 80 -33.07 12.67 -16.14
CA ASP A 80 -34.40 13.24 -16.33
C ASP A 80 -34.62 13.73 -17.76
N ASN A 81 -33.56 14.17 -18.44
CA ASN A 81 -33.62 14.59 -19.84
C ASN A 81 -33.58 13.43 -20.85
N ILE A 82 -33.52 12.16 -20.39
CA ILE A 82 -33.55 11.01 -21.30
C ILE A 82 -34.98 10.83 -21.83
N PRO A 83 -35.18 10.81 -23.17
CA PRO A 83 -36.49 10.58 -23.78
C PRO A 83 -37.08 9.21 -23.39
N ASP A 84 -38.39 9.15 -23.14
CA ASP A 84 -39.08 7.94 -22.66
C ASP A 84 -38.97 6.75 -23.63
N GLN A 85 -38.78 7.00 -24.92
CA GLN A 85 -38.52 5.99 -25.96
C GLN A 85 -37.23 5.17 -25.75
N ASN A 86 -36.30 5.67 -24.91
CA ASN A 86 -35.06 4.99 -24.55
C ASN A 86 -35.12 4.37 -23.14
N LYS A 87 -36.24 4.50 -22.42
CA LYS A 87 -36.43 3.90 -21.09
C LYS A 87 -36.97 2.48 -21.26
N LEU A 88 -36.34 1.53 -20.58
CA LEU A 88 -36.83 0.15 -20.54
C LEU A 88 -38.22 0.12 -19.88
N PRO A 89 -39.18 -0.64 -20.44
CA PRO A 89 -40.48 -0.84 -19.80
C PRO A 89 -40.31 -1.52 -18.44
N THR A 90 -41.03 -1.03 -17.43
CA THR A 90 -40.93 -1.48 -16.02
C THR A 90 -41.11 -2.99 -15.83
N GLU A 91 -41.76 -3.67 -16.77
CA GLU A 91 -41.97 -5.13 -16.73
C GLU A 91 -40.69 -5.94 -17.03
N GLU A 92 -39.75 -5.42 -17.83
CA GLU A 92 -38.49 -6.11 -18.14
C GLU A 92 -37.43 -5.92 -17.04
N ALA A 93 -37.54 -4.84 -16.25
CA ALA A 93 -36.61 -4.51 -15.17
C ALA A 93 -36.73 -5.42 -13.93
N LYS A 94 -37.80 -6.22 -13.81
CA LYS A 94 -38.02 -7.15 -12.69
C LYS A 94 -37.36 -8.53 -12.87
N LEU A 95 -36.79 -8.81 -14.04
CA LEU A 95 -36.27 -10.13 -14.42
C LEU A 95 -34.74 -10.25 -14.30
N LEU A 96 -34.07 -9.22 -13.81
CA LEU A 96 -32.63 -9.17 -13.48
C LEU A 96 -32.44 -9.04 -11.96
#